data_AF-A0A2D6N6M9-F1
#
_entry.id   AF-A0A2D6N6M9-F1
#
_cell.length_a   1.000
_cell.length_b   1.000
_cell.length_c   1.000
_cell.angle_alpha   90.00
_cell.angle_beta   90.00
_cell.angle_gamma   90.00
#
_symmetry.space_group_name_H-M   'P 1'
#
loop_
_entity.id
_entity.type
_entity.pdbx_description
1 polymer ?
#
loop_
_entity_poly.entity_id
_entity_poly.type
_entity_poly.pdbx_seq_one_letter_code
_entity_poly.pdbx_strand_id
1 'polypeptide(L)'
;MTETARANEQNIAPGDWSEPESYVRVLSALAIGHGALAVARLEQLQSQPTIALPDLAATYFSGMAHFAALDWGGVVTHLRQYVVSGPQDDWHMPWAYLRLGQALEELGRIDEASLAYRGCLTLSEGERLPRQLAFALMSRIAEESDGVSQIA
;
A
#
# COMPACT_ATOMS: atom_id res chain seq x y z
N MET A 1 11.50 42.70 14.90
CA MET A 1 12.64 42.19 14.11
C MET A 1 12.35 40.75 13.78
N THR A 2 12.16 40.53 12.49
CA THR A 2 11.86 39.27 11.79
C THR A 2 13.07 38.34 11.82
N GLU A 3 12.89 37.09 12.22
CA GLU A 3 13.87 36.04 11.94
C GLU A 3 13.15 34.79 11.44
N THR A 4 12.66 34.92 10.21
CA THR A 4 12.31 33.82 9.32
C THR A 4 13.58 33.15 8.79
N ALA A 5 13.50 31.82 8.66
CA ALA A 5 14.27 30.97 7.75
C ALA A 5 15.71 30.56 8.14
N ARG A 6 15.80 29.35 8.68
CA ARG A 6 16.67 28.28 8.17
C ARG A 6 15.89 26.97 8.33
N ALA A 7 15.17 26.50 7.31
CA ALA A 7 15.75 25.60 6.31
C ALA A 7 16.68 24.59 6.99
N ASN A 8 16.07 23.66 7.73
CA ASN A 8 16.78 22.49 8.22
C ASN A 8 16.36 21.33 7.33
N GLU A 9 17.04 21.24 6.19
CA GLU A 9 17.14 20.05 5.35
C GLU A 9 17.84 18.95 6.16
N GLN A 10 17.17 18.44 7.20
CA GLN A 10 17.61 17.25 7.89
C GLN A 10 17.02 16.06 7.17
N ASN A 11 17.81 15.57 6.22
CA ASN A 11 18.07 14.16 5.95
C ASN A 11 17.46 13.23 7.03
N ILE A 12 16.17 12.92 6.89
CA ILE A 12 15.45 12.02 7.78
C ILE A 12 15.98 10.62 7.49
N ALA A 13 16.79 10.09 8.41
CA ALA A 13 17.21 8.69 8.34
C ALA A 13 15.96 7.79 8.26
N PRO A 14 15.98 6.70 7.48
CA PRO A 14 14.89 5.74 7.46
C PRO A 14 14.75 5.12 8.86
N GLY A 15 13.84 5.67 9.67
CA GLY A 15 13.66 5.30 11.07
C GLY A 15 13.42 6.46 12.05
N ASP A 16 13.61 7.72 11.67
CA ASP A 16 13.29 8.85 12.56
C ASP A 16 11.80 9.24 12.46
N TRP A 17 10.95 8.39 13.05
CA TRP A 17 9.50 8.58 13.19
C TRP A 17 9.23 9.65 14.26
N SER A 18 9.54 10.90 13.94
CA SER A 18 9.62 12.01 14.89
C SER A 18 8.30 12.41 15.57
N GLU A 19 7.18 11.74 15.28
CA GLU A 19 6.06 11.66 16.23
C GLU A 19 5.48 10.23 16.31
N PRO A 20 6.02 9.39 17.21
CA PRO A 20 5.53 8.02 17.40
C PRO A 20 4.02 7.99 17.68
N GLU A 21 3.48 9.00 18.38
CA GLU A 21 2.08 9.03 18.79
C GLU A 21 1.11 9.19 17.62
N SER A 22 1.40 10.08 16.67
CA SER A 22 0.56 10.36 15.51
C SER A 22 0.45 9.15 14.58
N TYR A 23 1.57 8.45 14.39
CA TYR A 23 1.63 7.25 13.55
C TYR A 23 1.13 5.98 14.26
N VAL A 24 1.38 5.82 15.56
CA VAL A 24 0.81 4.74 16.38
C VAL A 24 -0.72 4.79 16.36
N ARG A 25 -1.33 5.98 16.28
CA ARG A 25 -2.80 6.11 16.14
C ARG A 25 -3.33 5.57 14.80
N VAL A 26 -2.57 5.69 13.71
CA VAL A 26 -2.93 5.09 12.43
C VAL A 26 -2.76 3.58 12.50
N LEU A 27 -1.59 3.12 12.96
CA LEU A 27 -1.30 1.68 13.06
C LEU A 27 -2.23 0.96 14.02
N SER A 28 -2.63 1.58 15.13
CA SER A 28 -3.62 1.00 16.05
C SER A 28 -5.01 0.91 15.42
N ALA A 29 -5.45 1.91 14.65
CA ALA A 29 -6.71 1.83 13.92
C ALA A 29 -6.69 0.69 12.89
N LEU A 30 -5.58 0.52 12.17
CA LEU A 30 -5.37 -0.59 11.25
C LEU A 30 -5.39 -1.94 11.97
N ALA A 31 -4.66 -2.07 13.09
CA ALA A 31 -4.57 -3.31 13.87
C ALA A 31 -5.92 -3.75 14.44
N ILE A 32 -6.81 -2.80 14.77
CA ILE A 32 -8.15 -3.07 15.29
C ILE A 32 -9.18 -3.16 14.14
N GLY A 33 -8.75 -3.07 12.87
CA GLY A 33 -9.63 -3.20 11.69
C GLY A 33 -10.53 -2.00 11.41
N HIS A 34 -10.29 -0.85 12.03
CA HIS A 34 -11.06 0.37 11.78
C HIS A 34 -10.48 1.15 10.59
N GLY A 35 -10.62 0.61 9.37
CA GLY A 35 -10.05 1.20 8.16
C GLY A 35 -10.47 2.65 7.92
N ALA A 36 -11.75 2.98 8.02
CA ALA A 36 -12.24 4.35 7.81
C ALA A 36 -11.63 5.36 8.81
N LEU A 37 -11.41 4.94 10.05
CA LEU A 37 -10.74 5.77 11.06
C LEU A 37 -9.25 5.93 10.75
N ALA A 38 -8.60 4.88 10.23
CA ALA A 38 -7.21 4.95 9.80
C ALA A 38 -7.04 5.92 8.62
N VAL A 39 -7.96 5.91 7.64
CA VAL A 39 -7.99 6.86 6.51
C VAL A 39 -8.11 8.29 7.04
N ALA A 40 -9.13 8.58 7.85
CA ALA A 40 -9.35 9.92 8.38
C ALA A 40 -8.15 10.46 9.18
N ARG A 41 -7.47 9.59 9.93
CA ARG A 41 -6.25 9.96 10.67
C ARG A 41 -5.06 10.24 9.76
N LEU A 42 -4.90 9.50 8.67
CA LEU A 42 -3.85 9.75 7.68
C LEU A 42 -4.06 11.07 6.94
N GLU A 43 -5.30 11.36 6.52
CA GLU A 43 -5.64 12.64 5.88
C GLU A 43 -5.41 13.82 6.84
N GLN A 44 -5.79 13.67 8.11
CA GLN A 44 -5.51 14.67 9.14
C GLN A 44 -4.00 14.86 9.35
N LEU A 45 -3.20 13.80 9.24
CA LEU A 45 -1.76 13.87 9.41
C LEU A 45 -1.08 14.57 8.22
N GLN A 46 -1.51 14.27 7.00
CA GLN A 46 -1.00 14.87 5.77
C GLN A 46 -1.38 16.35 5.60
N SER A 47 -2.50 16.77 6.20
CA SER A 47 -2.92 18.19 6.18
C SER A 47 -2.13 19.08 7.16
N GLN A 48 -1.30 18.51 8.03
CA GLN A 48 -0.50 19.27 8.99
C GLN A 48 0.85 19.65 8.40
N PRO A 49 1.18 20.96 8.29
CA PRO A 49 2.39 21.44 7.62
C PRO A 49 3.70 21.07 8.33
N THR A 50 3.61 20.57 9.57
CA THR A 50 4.76 20.26 10.42
C THR A 50 5.15 18.78 10.35
N ILE A 51 4.28 17.90 9.85
CA ILE A 51 4.50 16.46 9.87
C ILE A 51 4.78 15.99 8.44
N ALA A 52 6.06 16.06 8.06
CA ALA A 52 6.53 15.39 6.86
C ALA A 52 6.65 13.89 7.16
N LEU A 53 5.59 13.14 6.89
CA LEU A 53 5.77 11.69 6.74
C LEU A 53 6.74 11.47 5.58
N PRO A 54 7.60 10.44 5.63
CA PRO A 54 8.25 9.98 4.40
C PRO A 54 7.12 9.67 3.41
N ASP A 55 7.05 10.45 2.32
CA ASP A 55 5.94 10.43 1.35
C ASP A 55 5.55 9.01 0.95
N LEU A 56 6.57 8.15 0.86
CA LEU A 56 6.42 6.78 0.46
C LEU A 56 5.77 5.89 1.53
N ALA A 57 6.19 5.97 2.80
CA ALA A 57 5.56 5.20 3.88
C ALA A 57 4.10 5.62 4.03
N ALA A 58 3.83 6.93 4.03
CA ALA A 58 2.46 7.46 4.07
C ALA A 58 1.57 6.88 2.97
N THR A 59 2.11 6.78 1.75
CA THR A 59 1.40 6.25 0.59
C THR A 59 1.04 4.76 0.79
N TYR A 60 1.96 3.94 1.31
CA TYR A 60 1.67 2.54 1.63
C TYR A 60 0.59 2.39 2.71
N PHE A 61 0.71 3.10 3.83
CA PHE A 61 -0.27 3.00 4.92
C PHE A 61 -1.64 3.55 4.53
N SER A 62 -1.70 4.53 3.63
CA SER A 62 -2.96 4.99 3.03
C SER A 62 -3.61 3.86 2.23
N GLY A 63 -2.84 3.17 1.38
CA GLY A 63 -3.33 1.98 0.68
C GLY A 63 -3.86 0.90 1.63
N MET A 64 -3.15 0.62 2.73
CA MET A 64 -3.60 -0.34 3.74
C MET A 64 -4.85 0.13 4.51
N ALA A 65 -5.00 1.43 4.76
CA ALA A 65 -6.18 2.00 5.42
C ALA A 65 -7.42 1.90 4.55
N HIS A 66 -7.29 2.21 3.26
CA HIS A 66 -8.35 1.98 2.28
C HIS A 66 -8.67 0.49 2.13
N PHE A 67 -7.66 -0.39 2.21
CA PHE A 67 -7.89 -1.85 2.16
C PHE A 67 -8.71 -2.32 3.35
N ALA A 68 -8.36 -1.88 4.57
CA ALA A 68 -9.14 -2.17 5.76
C ALA A 68 -10.53 -1.53 5.75
N ALA A 69 -10.74 -0.47 4.95
CA ALA A 69 -12.03 0.19 4.76
C ALA A 69 -12.86 -0.43 3.62
N LEU A 70 -12.33 -1.43 2.90
CA LEU A 70 -12.92 -2.01 1.68
C LEU A 70 -13.13 -0.98 0.56
N ASP A 71 -12.40 0.14 0.60
CA ASP A 71 -12.38 1.13 -0.47
C ASP A 71 -11.34 0.74 -1.51
N TRP A 72 -11.71 -0.17 -2.39
CA TRP A 72 -10.82 -0.72 -3.42
C TRP A 72 -10.26 0.35 -4.37
N GLY A 73 -11.02 1.41 -4.64
CA GLY A 73 -10.54 2.55 -5.45
C GLY A 73 -9.40 3.30 -4.77
N GLY A 74 -9.55 3.57 -3.48
CA GLY A 74 -8.50 4.14 -2.65
C GLY A 74 -7.26 3.24 -2.55
N VAL A 75 -7.44 1.92 -2.44
CA VAL A 75 -6.32 0.94 -2.44
C VAL A 75 -5.52 1.04 -3.73
N VAL A 76 -6.20 0.95 -4.88
CA VAL A 76 -5.53 0.96 -6.19
C VAL A 76 -4.78 2.28 -6.37
N THR A 77 -5.38 3.41 -6.00
CA THR A 77 -4.75 4.73 -6.13
C THR A 77 -3.43 4.80 -5.36
N HIS A 78 -3.47 4.49 -4.07
CA HIS A 78 -2.31 4.64 -3.21
C HIS A 78 -1.27 3.54 -3.43
N LEU A 79 -1.66 2.27 -3.56
CA LEU A 79 -0.69 1.19 -3.76
C LEU A 79 -0.06 1.21 -5.16
N ARG A 80 -0.77 1.67 -6.19
CA ARG A 80 -0.16 1.88 -7.51
C ARG A 80 0.88 2.99 -7.45
N GLN A 81 0.57 4.11 -6.79
CA GLN A 81 1.53 5.19 -6.59
C GLN A 81 2.76 4.69 -5.82
N TYR A 82 2.55 3.91 -4.75
CA TYR A 82 3.63 3.31 -3.98
C TYR A 82 4.54 2.44 -4.84
N VAL A 83 3.98 1.52 -5.63
CA VAL A 83 4.75 0.62 -6.50
C VAL A 83 5.54 1.36 -7.58
N VAL A 84 5.00 2.47 -8.11
CA VAL A 84 5.65 3.28 -9.15
C VAL A 84 6.76 4.16 -8.58
N SER A 85 6.58 4.71 -7.38
CA SER A 85 7.48 5.71 -6.79
C SER A 85 8.42 5.15 -5.72
N GLY A 86 8.17 3.95 -5.20
CA GLY A 86 8.95 3.33 -4.14
C GLY A 86 10.22 2.62 -4.62
N PRO A 87 11.23 2.47 -3.74
CA PRO A 87 12.38 1.64 -4.00
C PRO A 87 11.93 0.18 -4.06
N GLN A 88 12.43 -0.54 -5.07
CA GLN A 88 12.06 -1.93 -5.30
C GLN A 88 12.53 -2.87 -4.19
N ASP A 89 13.54 -2.45 -3.42
CA ASP A 89 14.11 -3.20 -2.29
C ASP A 89 13.36 -2.95 -0.96
N ASP A 90 12.25 -2.19 -0.97
CA ASP A 90 11.43 -1.99 0.22
C ASP A 90 10.71 -3.30 0.61
N TRP A 91 10.75 -3.63 1.90
CA TRP A 91 10.08 -4.81 2.45
C TRP A 91 8.57 -4.85 2.16
N HIS A 92 7.91 -3.69 2.03
CA HIS A 92 6.48 -3.64 1.74
C HIS A 92 6.16 -3.88 0.26
N MET A 93 7.13 -3.88 -0.66
CA MET A 93 6.86 -4.04 -2.10
C MET A 93 6.10 -5.32 -2.46
N PRO A 94 6.53 -6.52 -2.02
CA PRO A 94 5.78 -7.74 -2.28
C PRO A 94 4.33 -7.69 -1.77
N TRP A 95 4.12 -7.08 -0.60
CA TRP A 95 2.79 -6.91 0.00
C TRP A 95 1.96 -5.88 -0.77
N ALA A 96 2.55 -4.79 -1.23
CA ALA A 96 1.87 -3.78 -2.04
C ALA A 96 1.37 -4.37 -3.37
N TYR A 97 2.19 -5.15 -4.07
CA TYR A 97 1.76 -5.87 -5.27
C TYR A 97 0.62 -6.86 -5.00
N LEU A 98 0.71 -7.63 -3.90
CA LEU A 98 -0.35 -8.57 -3.51
C LEU A 98 -1.67 -7.85 -3.24
N ARG A 99 -1.64 -6.80 -2.41
CA ARG A 99 -2.84 -6.03 -2.05
C ARG A 99 -3.42 -5.25 -3.23
N LEU A 100 -2.57 -4.75 -4.12
CA LEU A 100 -3.00 -4.12 -5.36
C LEU A 100 -3.73 -5.12 -6.26
N GLY A 101 -3.20 -6.35 -6.41
CA GLY A 101 -3.87 -7.41 -7.16
C GLY A 101 -5.24 -7.76 -6.59
N GLN A 102 -5.35 -7.93 -5.27
CA GLN A 102 -6.63 -8.22 -4.60
C GLN A 102 -7.66 -7.11 -4.83
N ALA A 103 -7.27 -5.84 -4.68
CA ALA A 103 -8.18 -4.73 -4.93
C ALA A 103 -8.61 -4.63 -6.41
N LEU A 104 -7.72 -4.99 -7.34
CA LEU A 104 -8.06 -5.03 -8.78
C LEU A 104 -9.04 -6.16 -9.10
N GLU A 105 -8.93 -7.32 -8.46
CA GLU A 105 -9.92 -8.40 -8.57
C GLU A 105 -11.30 -7.97 -8.08
N GLU A 106 -11.38 -7.35 -6.90
CA GLU A 106 -12.63 -6.85 -6.32
C GLU A 106 -13.30 -5.78 -7.21
N LEU A 107 -12.51 -5.06 -7.99
CA LEU A 107 -12.99 -4.11 -9.00
C LEU A 107 -13.30 -4.76 -10.36
N GLY A 108 -13.14 -6.08 -10.50
CA GLY A 108 -13.36 -6.82 -11.75
C GLY A 108 -12.28 -6.62 -12.83
N ARG A 109 -11.13 -6.02 -12.48
CA ARG A 109 -10.02 -5.70 -13.39
C ARG A 109 -9.00 -6.84 -13.40
N ILE A 110 -9.44 -8.01 -13.85
CA ILE A 110 -8.73 -9.29 -13.71
C ILE A 110 -7.38 -9.32 -14.44
N ASP A 111 -7.29 -8.70 -15.63
CA ASP A 111 -6.04 -8.61 -16.39
C ASP A 111 -4.97 -7.83 -15.62
N GLU A 112 -5.37 -6.70 -15.01
CA GLU A 112 -4.46 -5.86 -14.22
C GLU A 112 -4.10 -6.52 -12.88
N ALA A 113 -5.04 -7.27 -12.27
CA ALA A 113 -4.76 -8.06 -11.08
C ALA A 113 -3.68 -9.12 -11.36
N SER A 114 -3.80 -9.82 -12.48
CA SER A 114 -2.80 -10.82 -12.92
C SER A 114 -1.43 -10.19 -13.12
N LEU A 115 -1.35 -8.98 -13.71
CA LEU A 115 -0.10 -8.24 -13.84
C LEU A 115 0.49 -7.86 -12.47
N ALA A 116 -0.34 -7.41 -11.53
CA ALA A 116 0.11 -7.05 -10.18
C ALA A 116 0.68 -8.25 -9.42
N TYR A 117 0.01 -9.42 -9.48
CA TYR A 117 0.55 -10.64 -8.87
C TYR A 117 1.85 -11.11 -9.51
N ARG A 118 1.98 -11.00 -10.83
CA ARG A 118 3.24 -11.28 -11.52
C ARG A 118 4.36 -10.37 -11.02
N GLY A 119 4.07 -9.08 -10.80
CA GLY A 119 5.00 -8.13 -10.18
C GLY A 119 5.53 -8.63 -8.83
N CYS A 120 4.64 -9.13 -7.96
CA CYS A 120 5.04 -9.75 -6.68
C CYS A 120 6.03 -10.91 -6.87
N LEU A 121 5.78 -11.78 -7.86
CA LEU A 121 6.59 -12.97 -8.13
C LEU A 121 7.97 -12.64 -8.73
N THR A 122 8.12 -11.48 -9.39
CA THR A 122 9.39 -11.05 -9.98
C THR A 122 10.38 -10.46 -8.98
N LEU A 123 9.95 -10.12 -7.76
CA LEU A 123 10.82 -9.58 -6.73
C LEU A 123 11.73 -10.68 -6.17
N SER A 124 13.03 -10.56 -6.47
CA SER A 124 14.07 -11.52 -6.10
C SER A 124 14.39 -11.52 -4.60
N GLU A 125 14.27 -10.35 -3.96
CA GLU A 125 14.46 -10.17 -2.53
C GLU A 125 13.12 -9.79 -1.90
N GLY A 126 12.65 -10.62 -0.97
CA GLY A 126 11.36 -10.38 -0.33
C GLY A 126 10.82 -11.60 0.39
N GLU A 127 9.90 -11.35 1.30
CA GLU A 127 9.23 -12.36 2.11
C GLU A 127 8.57 -13.45 1.23
N ARG A 128 8.72 -14.72 1.63
CA ARG A 128 8.21 -15.86 0.86
C ARG A 128 6.67 -15.89 0.80
N LEU A 129 6.02 -15.45 1.88
CA LEU A 129 4.57 -15.47 2.05
C LEU A 129 3.79 -14.71 0.95
N PRO A 130 4.05 -13.42 0.68
CA PRO A 130 3.30 -12.67 -0.33
C PRO A 130 3.44 -13.29 -1.73
N ARG A 131 4.60 -13.84 -2.08
CA ARG A 131 4.79 -14.56 -3.35
C ARG A 131 3.97 -15.84 -3.42
N GLN A 132 3.92 -16.62 -2.34
CA GLN A 132 3.09 -17.83 -2.29
C GLN A 132 1.61 -17.52 -2.46
N LEU A 133 1.12 -16.45 -1.79
CA LEU A 133 -0.26 -16.00 -1.93
C LEU A 133 -0.55 -15.48 -3.34
N ALA A 134 0.36 -14.67 -3.92
CA ALA A 134 0.21 -14.17 -5.28
C ALA A 134 0.15 -15.31 -6.31
N PHE A 135 1.00 -16.33 -6.16
CA PHE A 135 0.95 -17.52 -7.01
C PHE A 135 -0.40 -18.25 -6.89
N ALA A 136 -0.87 -18.49 -5.67
CA ALA A 136 -2.15 -19.18 -5.45
C ALA A 136 -3.34 -18.41 -6.04
N LEU A 137 -3.38 -17.08 -5.88
CA LEU A 137 -4.43 -16.22 -6.43
C LEU A 137 -4.40 -16.20 -7.96
N MET A 138 -3.21 -16.12 -8.56
CA MET A 138 -3.05 -16.17 -10.01
C MET A 138 -3.48 -17.51 -10.61
N SER A 139 -3.14 -18.63 -9.97
CA SER A 139 -3.60 -19.97 -10.40
C SER A 139 -5.13 -20.07 -10.36
N ARG A 140 -5.77 -19.54 -9.31
CA ARG A 140 -7.23 -19.50 -9.21
C ARG A 140 -7.87 -18.70 -10.35
N ILE A 141 -7.35 -17.51 -10.64
CA ILE A 141 -7.86 -16.68 -11.75
C ILE A 141 -7.78 -17.45 -13.08
N ALA A 142 -6.67 -18.15 -13.33
CA ALA A 142 -6.49 -18.93 -14.55
C ALA A 142 -7.54 -20.06 -14.65
N GLU A 143 -7.74 -20.82 -13.57
CA GLU A 143 -8.75 -21.90 -13.51
C GLU A 143 -10.17 -21.39 -13.73
N GLU A 144 -10.54 -20.26 -13.12
CA GLU A 144 -11.85 -19.62 -13.30
C GLU A 144 -12.05 -19.17 -14.75
N SER A 145 -11.01 -18.64 -15.40
CA SER A 145 -11.07 -18.21 -16.81
C SER A 145 -11.21 -19.36 -17.81
N ASP A 146 -10.53 -20.48 -17.56
CA ASP A 146 -10.60 -21.69 -18.38
C ASP A 146 -11.95 -22.41 -18.21
N GLY A 147 -12.49 -22.42 -16.98
CA GLY A 147 -13.80 -22.98 -16.67
C GLY A 147 -14.93 -22.24 -17.37
N VAL A 148 -14.89 -20.91 -17.44
CA VAL A 148 -15.91 -20.11 -18.16
C VAL A 148 -15.86 -20.37 -19.68
N SER A 149 -14.68 -20.61 -20.25
CA SER A 149 -14.54 -20.93 -21.68
C SER A 149 -15.09 -22.30 -22.08
N GLN A 150 -15.29 -23.23 -21.14
CA GLN A 150 -15.87 -24.55 -21.43
C GLN A 150 -17.40 -24.59 -21.38
N ILE A 151 -18.06 -23.52 -20.93
CA ILE A 151 -19.51 -23.48 -20.70
C ILE A 151 -20.23 -22.53 -21.70
N ALA A 152 -19.48 -21.76 -22.50
CA ALA A 152 -19.98 -20.86 -23.54
C ALA A 152 -19.94 -21.50 -24.94
#